data_AF-A0A4C1SUL0-F1
#
_entry.id   AF-A0A4C1SUL0-F1
#
_cell.length_a   1.000
_cell.length_b   1.000
_cell.length_c   1.000
_cell.angle_alpha   90.00
_cell.angle_beta   90.00
_cell.angle_gamma   90.00
#
_symmetry.space_group_name_H-M   'P 1'
#
loop_
_entity.id
_entity.type
_entity.pdbx_description
1 polymer ?
#
loop_
_entity_poly.entity_id
_entity_poly.type
_entity_poly.pdbx_seq_one_letter_code
_entity_poly.pdbx_strand_id
1 'polypeptide(L)' 'MATVEGYKLGDIIIEGKTKQVYDLPEHPGLCMLRSKDRITAGDGVRAHDLEGKAEISNTTNGLVFQLLNEA' A
#
# COMPACT_ATOMS: atom_id res chain seq x y z
N MET A 1 19.09 0.50 1.38
CA MET A 1 17.66 0.81 1.55
C MET A 1 16.99 0.69 0.20
N ALA A 2 15.78 0.15 0.14
CA ALA A 2 15.06 -0.02 -1.12
C ALA A 2 14.50 1.33 -1.59
N THR A 3 14.42 1.52 -2.91
CA THR A 3 13.82 2.70 -3.54
C THR A 3 12.63 2.22 -4.37
N VAL A 4 11.52 2.95 -4.34
CA VAL A 4 10.33 2.70 -5.15
C VAL A 4 9.92 4.02 -5.79
N GLU A 5 9.81 4.06 -7.12
CA GLU A 5 9.43 5.28 -7.87
C GLU A 5 10.23 6.54 -7.46
N GLY A 6 11.53 6.37 -7.18
CA GLY A 6 12.42 7.46 -6.75
C GLY A 6 12.35 7.81 -5.25
N TYR A 7 11.41 7.23 -4.49
CA TYR A 7 11.32 7.42 -3.04
C TYR A 7 12.17 6.40 -2.30
N LYS A 8 13.08 6.89 -1.44
CA LYS A 8 13.84 6.04 -0.52
C LYS A 8 12.93 5.58 0.61
N LEU A 9 12.79 4.26 0.76
CA LEU A 9 12.01 3.68 1.84
C LEU A 9 12.84 3.62 3.13
N GLY A 10 12.24 4.11 4.21
CA GLY A 10 12.70 3.89 5.58
C GLY A 10 12.17 2.59 6.15
N ASP A 11 12.00 2.56 7.47
CA ASP A 11 11.50 1.39 8.18
C ASP A 11 10.01 1.16 7.92
N ILE A 12 9.56 -0.09 8.10
CA ILE A 12 8.13 -0.39 8.10
C ILE A 12 7.53 0.16 9.40
N ILE A 13 6.60 1.10 9.28
CA ILE A 13 5.84 1.68 10.40
C ILE A 13 4.85 0.64 10.92
N ILE A 14 4.12 0.01 10.00
CA ILE A 14 3.13 -1.03 10.30
C ILE A 14 2.89 -1.93 9.09
N GLU A 15 2.59 -3.20 9.35
CA GLU A 15 2.16 -4.15 8.35
C GLU A 15 0.79 -4.72 8.67
N GLY A 16 -0.15 -4.53 7.73
CA GLY A 16 -1.47 -5.14 7.78
C GLY A 16 -1.57 -6.38 6.87
N LYS A 17 -2.77 -6.97 6.82
CA LYS A 17 -3.06 -8.15 5.98
C LYS A 17 -2.77 -7.93 4.50
N THR A 18 -3.08 -6.74 3.97
CA THR A 18 -3.05 -6.47 2.52
C THR A 18 -2.16 -5.29 2.12
N LYS A 19 -1.57 -4.57 3.08
CA LYS A 19 -0.68 -3.43 2.82
C LYS A 19 0.46 -3.36 3.84
N GLN A 20 1.57 -2.78 3.44
CA GLN A 20 2.67 -2.34 4.29
C GLN A 20 2.74 -0.81 4.24
N VAL A 21 3.05 -0.18 5.37
CA VAL A 21 3.29 1.27 5.45
C VAL A 21 4.76 1.49 5.79
N TYR A 22 5.48 2.15 4.90
CA TYR A 22 6.88 2.50 5.08
C TYR A 22 7.02 3.97 5.43
N ASP A 23 7.98 4.27 6.29
CA ASP A 23 8.47 5.62 6.48
C ASP A 23 9.14 6.15 5.21
N LEU A 24 9.07 7.48 5.03
CA LEU A 24 9.77 8.20 3.97
C LEU A 24 10.74 9.20 4.63
N PRO A 25 11.97 8.79 4.97
CA PRO A 25 12.89 9.59 5.79
C PRO A 25 13.29 10.92 5.14
N GLU A 26 13.18 11.03 3.82
CA GLU A 26 13.47 12.25 3.06
C GLU A 26 12.23 13.15 2.88
N HIS A 27 11.06 12.72 3.37
CA HIS A 27 9.77 13.41 3.25
C HIS A 27 8.98 13.40 4.58
N PRO A 28 9.34 14.27 5.55
CA PRO A 28 8.70 14.30 6.85
C PRO A 28 7.18 14.50 6.76
N GLY A 29 6.43 13.69 7.51
CA GLY A 29 4.96 13.72 7.53
C GLY A 29 4.29 12.94 6.41
N LEU A 30 5.05 12.35 5.48
CA LEU A 30 4.55 11.45 4.45
C LEU A 30 4.97 10.00 4.73
N CYS A 31 4.25 9.06 4.11
CA CYS A 31 4.57 7.64 4.16
C CYS A 31 4.28 6.98 2.81
N MET A 32 4.87 5.81 2.57
CA MET A 32 4.58 4.99 1.39
C MET A 32 3.66 3.83 1.77
N LEU A 33 2.50 3.74 1.11
CA LEU A 33 1.58 2.61 1.24
C LEU A 33 1.82 1.63 0.11
N ARG A 34 2.31 0.43 0.43
CA ARG A 34 2.54 -0.64 -0.55
C ARG A 34 1.44 -1.69 -0.43
N SER A 35 0.65 -1.88 -1.49
CA SER A 35 -0.32 -2.97 -1.58
C SER A 35 0.35 -4.32 -1.82
N LYS A 36 -0.22 -5.39 -1.26
CA LYS A 36 0.25 -6.78 -1.40
C LYS A 36 -0.69 -7.58 -2.30
N ASP A 37 -0.15 -8.56 -3.01
CA ASP A 37 -0.90 -9.56 -3.80
C ASP A 37 -1.54 -10.59 -2.88
N ARG A 38 -2.40 -10.10 -1.98
CA ARG A 38 -3.04 -10.91 -0.94
C ARG A 38 -4.47 -10.48 -0.75
N ILE A 39 -5.35 -11.45 -0.58
CA ILE A 39 -6.77 -11.26 -0.25
C ILE A 39 -7.10 -12.05 1.00
N THR A 40 -7.92 -11.47 1.89
CA THR A 40 -8.33 -12.10 3.15
C THR A 40 -9.81 -11.90 3.41
N ALA A 41 -10.46 -12.87 4.06
CA ALA A 41 -11.86 -12.79 4.51
C ALA A 41 -12.01 -13.39 5.93
N GLY A 42 -13.05 -12.95 6.66
CA GLY A 42 -13.34 -13.41 8.02
C GLY A 42 -12.17 -13.18 8.98
N ASP A 43 -11.73 -11.94 9.11
CA ASP A 43 -10.57 -11.56 9.95
C ASP A 43 -9.24 -12.25 9.66
N GLY A 44 -9.11 -12.87 8.48
CA GLY A 44 -7.91 -13.58 8.08
C GLY A 44 -8.01 -15.10 8.20
N VAL A 45 -9.17 -15.63 8.64
CA VAL A 45 -9.48 -17.07 8.64
C VAL A 45 -9.30 -17.67 7.24
N ARG A 46 -9.63 -16.91 6.18
CA ARG A 46 -9.34 -17.29 4.79
C ARG A 46 -8.39 -16.28 4.18
N ALA A 47 -7.29 -16.76 3.60
CA ALA A 47 -6.29 -15.95 2.92
C ALA A 47 -5.73 -16.67 1.70
N HIS A 48 -5.49 -15.92 0.61
CA HIS A 48 -4.80 -16.42 -0.57
C HIS A 48 -3.86 -15.34 -1.07
N ASP A 49 -2.74 -15.78 -1.64
CA ASP A 49 -1.96 -14.93 -2.53
C ASP A 49 -2.70 -14.89 -3.87
N LEU A 50 -2.84 -13.69 -4.43
CA LEU A 50 -3.63 -13.43 -5.62
C LEU A 50 -2.87 -12.43 -6.47
N GLU A 51 -2.18 -12.92 -7.49
CA GLU A 51 -1.36 -12.13 -8.40
C GLU A 51 -2.18 -10.98 -9.04
N GLY A 52 -1.57 -9.80 -9.11
CA GLY A 52 -2.20 -8.59 -9.65
C GLY A 52 -3.19 -7.90 -8.70
N LYS A 53 -3.53 -8.49 -7.55
CA LYS A 53 -4.43 -7.88 -6.56
C LYS A 53 -3.87 -6.57 -6.01
N ALA A 54 -2.56 -6.47 -5.82
CA ALA A 54 -1.88 -5.28 -5.34
C ALA A 54 -2.11 -4.11 -6.30
N GLU A 55 -1.82 -4.32 -7.58
CA GLU A 55 -1.92 -3.32 -8.64
C GLU A 55 -3.36 -2.83 -8.78
N ILE A 56 -4.32 -3.74 -8.95
CA ILE A 56 -5.74 -3.38 -9.11
C ILE A 56 -6.22 -2.56 -7.91
N SER A 57 -5.89 -2.99 -6.68
CA SER A 57 -6.30 -2.26 -5.48
C SER A 57 -5.68 -0.87 -5.38
N ASN A 58 -4.41 -0.74 -5.75
CA ASN A 58 -3.69 0.52 -5.70
C ASN A 58 -4.24 1.50 -6.75
N THR A 59 -4.46 1.03 -7.98
CA THR A 59 -5.02 1.82 -9.07
C THR A 59 -6.44 2.29 -8.76
N THR A 60 -7.32 1.40 -8.28
CA THR A 60 -8.67 1.80 -7.87
C THR A 60 -8.63 2.82 -6.73
N ASN A 61 -7.77 2.62 -5.73
CA ASN A 61 -7.63 3.55 -4.63
C ASN A 61 -7.17 4.94 -5.11
N GLY A 62 -6.14 5.00 -5.94
CA GLY A 62 -5.64 6.25 -6.51
C GLY A 62 -6.70 7.00 -7.31
N LEU A 63 -7.45 6.32 -8.18
CA LEU A 63 -8.52 6.94 -8.97
C LEU A 63 -9.65 7.49 -8.10
N VAL A 64 -10.08 6.74 -7.07
CA VAL A 64 -11.13 7.20 -6.15
C VAL A 64 -10.65 8.39 -5.32
N PHE A 65 -9.44 8.34 -4.77
CA PHE A 65 -8.90 9.46 -3.99
C PHE A 65 -8.67 10.70 -4.85
N GLN A 66 -8.23 10.53 -6.09
CA GLN A 66 -8.14 11.64 -7.05
C GLN A 66 -9.50 12.29 -7.25
N LEU A 67 -10.53 11.50 -7.59
CA LEU A 67 -11.90 12.00 -7.77
C LEU A 67 -12.42 12.75 -6.53
N LEU A 68 -12.18 12.20 -5.34
CA LEU A 68 -12.63 12.81 -4.08
C LEU A 68 -11.86 14.09 -3.73
N ASN A 69 -10.58 14.20 -4.08
CA ASN A 69 -9.79 15.42 -3.87
C ASN A 69 -10.16 16.54 -4.85
N GLU A 70 -10.75 16.21 -5.99
CA GLU A 70 -11.24 17.15 -7.00
C GLU A 70 -12.67 17.67 -6.73
N ALA A 71 -13.38 17.10 -5.75
CA ALA A 71 -14.77 17.45 -5.38
C ALA A 71 -14.85 18.55 -4.31
#